data_AF-A0A915DL91-F1
#
_entry.id   AF-A0A915DL91-F1
#
_cell.length_a   1.000
_cell.length_b   1.000
_cell.length_c   1.000
_cell.angle_alpha   90.00
_cell.angle_beta   90.00
_cell.angle_gamma   90.00
#
_symmetry.space_group_name_H-M   'P 1'
#
loop_
_entity.id
_entity.type
_entity.pdbx_description
1 polymer ?
#
loop_
_entity_poly.entity_id
_entity_poly.type
_entity_poly.pdbx_seq_one_letter_code
_entity_poly.pdbx_strand_id
1 'polypeptide(L)'
;MSSQYSKFLFAPSGSTWRTIIFTAFFGFFGSFYQAYAMASTNTAADVFKAFIDDSYAKRGTPLSPTTSIWIWSFTINCFTVGNILADFFVPAMADKLGRKFCVMFANAGMVTASLLGALSLWHLCLNCLLLAGY
;
A
#
# COMPACT_ATOMS: atom_id res chain seq x y z
N MET A 1 27.03 33.46 7.70
CA MET A 1 26.47 32.15 7.29
C MET A 1 25.07 31.85 7.84
N SER A 2 24.30 32.84 8.33
CA SER A 2 22.93 32.63 8.89
C SER A 2 21.80 33.00 7.92
N SER A 3 22.10 33.62 6.78
CA SER A 3 21.09 34.29 5.95
C SER A 3 20.45 33.41 4.85
N GLN A 4 20.85 32.14 4.72
CA GLN A 4 20.32 31.22 3.70
C GLN A 4 19.11 30.39 4.17
N TYR A 5 18.81 30.37 5.48
CA TYR A 5 17.71 29.57 6.03
C TYR A 5 16.34 30.26 5.99
N SER A 6 16.28 31.56 5.68
CA SER A 6 15.04 32.35 5.67
C SER A 6 14.17 32.15 4.41
N LYS A 7 14.63 31.35 3.44
CA LYS A 7 13.89 31.06 2.19
C LYS A 7 13.13 29.74 2.19
N PHE A 8 13.14 28.98 3.29
CA PHE A 8 12.23 27.85 3.43
C PHE A 8 10.82 28.35 3.77
N LEU A 9 9.86 28.13 2.88
CA LEU A 9 8.43 28.45 3.06
C LEU A 9 7.80 27.78 4.31
N PHE A 10 8.54 26.83 4.92
CA PHE A 10 8.24 26.19 6.20
C PHE A 10 9.47 26.22 7.14
N ALA A 11 10.12 27.38 7.33
CA ALA A 11 10.97 27.54 8.51
C ALA A 11 10.13 27.18 9.75
N PRO A 12 10.59 26.34 10.69
CA PRO A 12 9.84 25.99 11.89
C PRO A 12 9.72 27.23 12.76
N SER A 13 8.76 28.10 12.46
CA SER A 13 8.43 29.32 13.20
C SER A 13 7.63 28.98 14.47
N GLY A 14 7.83 27.77 15.01
CA GLY A 14 7.12 27.22 16.15
C GLY A 14 8.08 26.47 17.07
N SER A 15 7.62 26.19 18.30
CA SER A 15 8.44 25.56 19.33
C SER A 15 9.00 24.20 18.88
N THR A 16 10.32 24.05 18.82
CA THR A 16 11.05 22.88 18.30
C THR A 16 10.52 21.54 18.83
N TRP A 17 10.14 21.47 20.11
CA TRP A 17 9.61 20.24 20.71
C TRP A 17 8.27 19.81 20.09
N ARG A 18 7.40 20.75 19.71
CA ARG A 18 6.12 20.45 19.06
C ARG A 18 6.35 19.83 17.69
N THR A 19 7.32 20.36 16.93
CA THR A 19 7.69 19.83 15.61
C THR A 19 8.31 18.44 15.72
N ILE A 20 9.15 18.20 16.74
CA ILE A 20 9.74 16.87 16.99
C ILE A 20 8.65 15.86 17.32
N ILE A 21 7.75 16.17 18.24
CA ILE A 21 6.66 15.24 18.60
C ILE A 21 5.75 14.97 17.40
N PHE A 22 5.39 16.02 16.65
CA PHE A 22 4.56 15.86 15.46
C PHE A 22 5.25 14.96 14.43
N THR A 23 6.52 15.22 14.11
CA THR A 23 7.28 14.43 13.13
C THR A 23 7.51 13.00 13.62
N ALA A 24 7.78 12.79 14.91
CA ALA A 24 7.96 11.47 15.49
C ALA A 24 6.67 10.65 15.45
N PHE A 25 5.53 11.27 15.79
CA PHE A 25 4.22 10.63 15.72
C PHE A 25 3.89 10.21 14.29
N PHE A 26 3.90 11.14 13.32
CA PHE A 26 3.58 10.81 11.93
C PHE A 26 4.62 9.87 11.28
N GLY A 27 5.90 10.00 11.65
CA GLY A 27 6.95 9.07 11.23
C GLY A 27 6.71 7.66 11.73
N PHE A 28 6.30 7.50 12.99
CA PHE A 28 5.93 6.20 13.56
C PHE A 28 4.76 5.57 12.79
N PHE A 29 3.68 6.31 12.53
CA PHE A 29 2.53 5.77 11.79
C PHE A 29 2.88 5.38 10.34
N GLY A 30 3.74 6.15 9.67
CA GLY A 30 4.25 5.80 8.34
C GLY A 30 4.98 4.47 8.34
N SER A 31 5.95 4.30 9.25
CA SER A 31 6.71 3.05 9.39
C SER A 31 5.83 1.88 9.84
N PHE A 32 4.89 2.12 10.76
CA PHE A 32 3.94 1.12 11.22
C PHE A 32 3.07 0.61 10.07
N TYR A 33 2.54 1.50 9.23
CA TYR A 33 1.74 1.11 8.07
C TYR A 33 2.54 0.22 7.11
N GLN A 34 3.78 0.59 6.79
CA GLN A 34 4.63 -0.19 5.90
C GLN A 34 4.88 -1.60 6.46
N ALA A 35 5.20 -1.70 7.75
CA ALA A 35 5.38 -2.99 8.42
C ALA A 35 4.09 -3.83 8.44
N TYR A 36 2.96 -3.18 8.74
CA TYR A 36 1.64 -3.82 8.74
C TYR A 36 1.25 -4.36 7.35
N ALA A 37 1.46 -3.58 6.29
CA ALA A 37 1.14 -3.98 4.92
C ALA A 37 1.94 -5.23 4.50
N MET A 38 3.22 -5.31 4.87
CA MET A 38 4.05 -6.48 4.58
C MET A 38 3.60 -7.73 5.37
N ALA A 39 3.34 -7.57 6.67
CA ALA A 39 2.91 -8.67 7.53
C ALA A 39 1.54 -9.23 7.10
N SER A 40 0.56 -8.34 6.88
CA SER A 40 -0.80 -8.73 6.48
C SER A 40 -0.85 -9.45 5.13
N THR A 41 -0.04 -9.01 4.16
CA THR A 41 0.06 -9.67 2.84
C THR A 41 0.55 -11.11 2.97
N ASN A 42 1.57 -11.36 3.80
CA ASN A 42 2.08 -12.72 4.02
C ASN A 42 1.05 -13.61 4.72
N THR A 43 0.30 -13.09 5.71
CA THR A 43 -0.77 -13.84 6.37
C THR A 43 -1.94 -14.14 5.42
N ALA A 44 -2.24 -13.23 4.50
CA ALA A 44 -3.32 -13.39 3.54
C ALA A 44 -2.96 -14.28 2.33
N ALA A 45 -1.72 -14.77 2.22
CA ALA A 45 -1.24 -15.50 1.05
C ALA A 45 -2.11 -16.71 0.70
N ASP A 46 -2.54 -17.48 1.70
CA ASP A 46 -3.32 -18.69 1.46
C ASP A 46 -4.78 -18.38 1.11
N VAL A 47 -5.36 -17.35 1.74
CA VAL A 47 -6.68 -16.82 1.39
C VAL A 47 -6.69 -16.29 -0.05
N PHE A 48 -5.63 -15.61 -0.46
CA PHE A 48 -5.47 -15.11 -1.83
C PHE A 48 -5.38 -16.25 -2.85
N LYS A 49 -4.58 -17.30 -2.58
CA LYS A 49 -4.48 -18.46 -3.48
C LYS A 49 -5.84 -19.16 -3.63
N ALA A 50 -6.55 -19.38 -2.52
CA ALA A 50 -7.89 -19.96 -2.54
C ALA A 50 -8.88 -19.11 -3.35
N PHE A 51 -8.82 -17.78 -3.21
CA PHE A 51 -9.63 -16.85 -4.00
C PHE A 51 -9.38 -16.97 -5.51
N ILE A 52 -8.12 -17.06 -5.91
CA ILE A 52 -7.72 -17.18 -7.31
C ILE A 52 -8.16 -18.55 -7.87
N ASP A 53 -7.92 -19.63 -7.14
CA ASP A 53 -8.31 -20.98 -7.55
C ASP A 53 -9.83 -21.11 -7.75
N ASP A 54 -10.63 -20.62 -6.80
CA ASP A 54 -12.09 -20.58 -6.89
C ASP A 54 -12.58 -19.72 -8.07
N SER A 55 -11.96 -18.56 -8.27
CA SER A 55 -12.29 -17.66 -9.39
C SER A 55 -12.05 -18.31 -10.75
N TYR A 56 -10.98 -19.10 -10.89
CA TYR A 56 -10.63 -19.80 -12.13
C TYR A 56 -11.44 -21.08 -12.33
N ALA A 57 -11.77 -21.80 -11.26
CA ALA A 57 -12.69 -22.94 -11.31
C ALA A 57 -14.08 -22.52 -11.83
N LYS A 58 -14.61 -21.38 -11.38
CA LYS A 58 -15.88 -20.80 -11.88
C LYS A 58 -15.86 -20.44 -13.37
N ARG A 59 -14.68 -20.19 -13.93
CA ARG A 59 -14.50 -19.91 -15.37
C ARG A 59 -14.30 -21.18 -16.20
N GLY A 60 -14.35 -22.36 -15.58
CA GLY A 60 -14.13 -23.65 -16.24
C GLY A 60 -12.67 -23.99 -16.50
N THR A 61 -11.72 -23.22 -15.93
CA THR A 61 -10.29 -23.39 -16.15
C THR A 61 -9.55 -23.50 -14.81
N PRO A 62 -9.70 -24.63 -14.07
CA PRO A 62 -9.06 -24.78 -12.76
C PRO A 62 -7.54 -24.66 -12.86
N LEU A 63 -6.94 -23.93 -11.92
CA LEU A 63 -5.49 -23.71 -11.91
C LEU A 63 -4.75 -24.90 -11.29
N SER A 64 -3.54 -25.14 -11.79
CA SER A 64 -2.61 -26.06 -11.12
C SER A 64 -2.00 -25.39 -9.88
N PRO A 65 -1.66 -26.13 -8.82
CA PRO A 65 -1.03 -25.56 -7.62
C PRO A 65 0.24 -24.77 -7.93
N THR A 66 1.03 -25.23 -8.90
CA THR A 66 2.24 -24.54 -9.37
C THR A 66 1.89 -23.19 -9.99
N THR A 67 0.85 -23.12 -10.81
CA THR A 67 0.41 -21.87 -11.45
C THR A 67 -0.07 -20.86 -10.42
N SER A 68 -0.80 -21.29 -9.39
CA SER A 68 -1.29 -20.40 -8.31
C SER A 68 -0.14 -19.80 -7.50
N ILE A 69 0.94 -20.57 -7.28
CA ILE A 69 2.18 -20.07 -6.69
C ILE A 69 2.83 -19.01 -7.60
N TRP A 70 2.92 -19.26 -8.91
CA TRP A 70 3.47 -18.28 -9.85
C TRP A 70 2.67 -16.98 -9.88
N ILE A 71 1.33 -17.05 -9.85
CA ILE A 71 0.45 -15.86 -9.78
C ILE A 71 0.70 -15.06 -8.50
N TRP A 72 0.82 -15.75 -7.36
CA TRP A 72 1.16 -15.11 -6.09
C TRP A 72 2.54 -14.44 -6.14
N SER A 73 3.57 -15.16 -6.59
CA SER A 73 4.92 -14.62 -6.73
C SER A 73 4.98 -13.42 -7.67
N PHE A 74 4.27 -13.48 -8.80
CA PHE A 74 4.16 -12.37 -9.72
C PHE A 74 3.52 -11.14 -9.06
N THR A 75 2.46 -11.34 -8.28
CA THR A 75 1.75 -10.26 -7.56
C THR A 75 2.68 -9.53 -6.57
N ILE A 76 3.44 -10.27 -5.75
CA ILE A 76 4.42 -9.67 -4.82
C ILE A 76 5.52 -8.94 -5.60
N ASN A 77 6.00 -9.51 -6.70
CA ASN A 77 7.05 -8.87 -7.50
C ASN A 77 6.58 -7.54 -8.13
N CYS A 78 5.34 -7.46 -8.62
CA CYS A 78 4.77 -6.21 -9.10
C CYS A 78 4.73 -5.13 -8.01
N PHE A 79 4.36 -5.50 -6.78
CA PHE A 79 4.40 -4.59 -5.63
C PHE A 79 5.83 -4.08 -5.36
N THR A 80 6.83 -4.96 -5.38
CA THR A 80 8.24 -4.58 -5.20
C THR A 80 8.73 -3.63 -6.28
N VAL A 81 8.44 -3.91 -7.55
CA VAL A 81 8.82 -3.03 -8.67
C VAL A 81 8.17 -1.66 -8.52
N GLY A 82 6.90 -1.61 -8.11
CA GLY A 82 6.19 -0.35 -7.82
C GLY A 82 6.88 0.48 -6.74
N ASN A 83 7.32 -0.15 -5.64
CA ASN A 83 8.06 0.54 -4.57
C ASN A 83 9.40 1.08 -5.07
N ILE A 84 10.16 0.30 -5.84
CA ILE A 84 11.43 0.77 -6.41
C ILE A 84 11.20 2.01 -7.27
N LEU A 85 10.21 1.96 -8.17
CA LEU A 85 9.87 3.12 -9.00
C LEU A 85 9.47 4.33 -8.13
N ALA A 86 8.63 4.12 -7.12
CA ALA A 86 8.23 5.19 -6.21
C ALA A 86 9.44 5.84 -5.53
N ASP A 87 10.41 5.07 -5.04
CA ASP A 87 11.63 5.60 -4.40
C ASP A 87 12.47 6.46 -5.35
N PHE A 88 12.48 6.14 -6.65
CA PHE A 88 13.14 6.98 -7.67
C PHE A 88 12.37 8.28 -7.95
N PHE A 89 11.04 8.27 -7.93
CA PHE A 89 10.22 9.43 -8.29
C PHE A 89 9.92 10.37 -7.12
N VAL A 90 9.80 9.85 -5.89
CA VAL A 90 9.45 10.62 -4.69
C VAL A 90 10.39 11.81 -4.45
N PRO A 91 11.73 11.70 -4.58
CA PRO A 91 12.63 12.84 -4.41
C PRO A 91 12.33 13.96 -5.42
N ALA A 92 12.21 13.61 -6.71
CA ALA A 92 11.92 14.57 -7.77
C ALA A 92 10.54 15.24 -7.60
N MET A 93 9.54 14.48 -7.14
CA MET A 93 8.22 15.02 -6.82
C MET A 93 8.26 15.91 -5.57
N ALA A 94 9.02 15.54 -4.55
CA ALA A 94 9.13 16.29 -3.30
C ALA A 94 9.82 17.64 -3.51
N ASP A 95 10.82 17.70 -4.41
CA ASP A 95 11.53 18.93 -4.75
C ASP A 95 10.66 19.88 -5.60
N LYS A 96 9.80 19.35 -6.48
CA LYS A 96 8.94 20.16 -7.36
C LYS A 96 7.60 20.57 -6.72
N LEU A 97 6.94 19.65 -6.03
CA LEU A 97 5.55 19.81 -5.52
C LEU A 97 5.49 19.98 -3.99
N GLY A 98 6.62 19.75 -3.31
CA GLY A 98 6.71 19.77 -1.85
C GLY A 98 6.32 18.45 -1.18
N ARG A 99 6.96 18.15 -0.04
CA ARG A 99 6.76 16.90 0.72
C ARG A 99 5.31 16.65 1.15
N LYS A 100 4.55 17.70 1.49
CA LYS A 100 3.15 17.57 1.88
C LYS A 100 2.30 16.96 0.76
N PHE A 101 2.51 17.41 -0.48
CA PHE A 101 1.76 16.92 -1.62
C PHE A 101 2.09 15.45 -1.92
N CYS A 102 3.37 15.06 -1.85
CA CYS A 102 3.78 13.66 -1.97
C CYS A 102 3.08 12.76 -0.95
N VAL A 103 2.97 13.20 0.31
CA VAL A 103 2.26 12.45 1.37
C VAL A 103 0.77 12.34 1.07
N MET A 104 0.12 13.40 0.57
CA MET A 104 -1.30 13.35 0.20
C MET A 104 -1.55 12.40 -0.98
N PHE A 105 -0.70 12.44 -2.00
CA PHE A 105 -0.77 11.56 -3.15
C PHE A 105 -0.59 10.09 -2.75
N ALA A 106 0.40 9.79 -1.90
CA ALA A 106 0.62 8.45 -1.38
C ALA A 106 -0.60 7.93 -0.60
N ASN A 107 -1.16 8.74 0.30
CA ASN A 107 -2.35 8.36 1.07
C ASN A 107 -3.59 8.14 0.17
N ALA A 108 -3.77 8.95 -0.87
CA ALA A 108 -4.84 8.74 -1.84
C ALA A 108 -4.69 7.39 -2.56
N GLY A 109 -3.46 7.07 -3.00
CA GLY A 109 -3.14 5.75 -3.57
C GLY A 109 -3.46 4.61 -2.61
N MET A 110 -3.08 4.74 -1.33
CA MET A 110 -3.39 3.75 -0.30
C MET A 110 -4.90 3.53 -0.12
N VAL A 111 -5.69 4.61 -0.04
CA VAL A 111 -7.15 4.51 0.07
C VAL A 111 -7.74 3.80 -1.14
N THR A 112 -7.30 4.14 -2.36
CA THR A 112 -7.79 3.47 -3.58
C THR A 112 -7.44 1.98 -3.58
N ALA A 113 -6.23 1.61 -3.19
CA ALA A 113 -5.82 0.21 -3.09
C ALA A 113 -6.63 -0.56 -2.03
N SER A 114 -6.87 0.05 -0.86
CA SER A 114 -7.69 -0.55 0.19
C SER A 114 -9.14 -0.75 -0.25
N LEU A 115 -9.72 0.21 -0.97
CA LEU A 115 -11.08 0.08 -1.51
C LEU A 115 -11.17 -1.04 -2.54
N LEU A 116 -10.19 -1.14 -3.45
CA LEU A 116 -10.14 -2.23 -4.42
C LEU A 116 -10.00 -3.59 -3.75
N GLY A 117 -9.16 -3.70 -2.71
CA GLY A 117 -9.02 -4.92 -1.91
C GLY A 117 -10.28 -5.28 -1.12
N ALA A 118 -10.98 -4.30 -0.57
CA ALA A 118 -12.25 -4.54 0.12
C ALA A 118 -13.34 -5.03 -0.86
N LEU A 119 -13.41 -4.43 -2.05
CA LEU A 119 -14.37 -4.83 -3.09
C LEU A 119 -14.09 -6.22 -3.66
N SER A 120 -12.84 -6.66 -3.74
CA SER A 120 -12.50 -8.02 -4.20
C SER A 120 -12.89 -9.08 -3.16
N LEU A 121 -12.64 -8.81 -1.88
CA LEU A 121 -13.06 -9.68 -0.78
C LEU A 121 -14.58 -9.73 -0.62
N TRP A 122 -15.27 -8.60 -0.83
CA TRP A 122 -16.73 -8.55 -0.81
C TRP A 122 -17.35 -9.47 -1.87
N HIS A 123 -16.82 -9.46 -3.10
CA HIS A 123 -17.24 -10.39 -4.15
C HIS A 123 -16.96 -11.85 -3.79
N LEU A 124 -15.83 -12.15 -3.16
CA LEU A 124 -15.55 -13.52 -2.70
C LEU A 124 -16.54 -13.96 -1.61
N CYS A 125 -16.77 -13.13 -0.61
CA CYS A 125 -17.65 -13.43 0.53
C CYS A 125 -19.09 -13.66 0.07
N LEU A 126 -19.62 -12.81 -0.83
CA LEU A 126 -20.93 -13.01 -1.44
C LEU A 126 -21.04 -14.37 -2.13
N ASN A 127 -20.01 -14.78 -2.87
CA ASN A 127 -20.02 -16.07 -3.55
C ASN A 127 -19.93 -17.26 -2.58
N CYS A 128 -19.15 -17.16 -1.50
CA CYS A 128 -19.09 -18.19 -0.47
C CYS A 128 -20.44 -18.35 0.24
N LEU A 129 -21.15 -17.25 0.51
CA LEU A 129 -22.47 -17.28 1.15
C LEU A 129 -23.55 -17.88 0.24
N LEU A 130 -23.49 -17.58 -1.06
CA LEU A 130 -24.42 -18.11 -2.05
C LEU A 130 -24.21 -19.62 -2.30
N LEU A 131 -22.98 -20.12 -2.25
CA LEU A 131 -22.68 -21.55 -2.43
C LEU A 131 -22.96 -22.40 -1.18
N ALA A 132 -22.96 -21.80 0.02
CA ALA A 132 -23.32 -22.49 1.27
C ALA A 132 -24.84 -22.61 1.50
N GLY A 133 -25.65 -21.95 0.67
CA GLY A 133 -27.12 -21.93 0.76
C GLY A 133 -27.85 -22.90 -0.18
N TYR A 134 -27.13 -23.72 -0.96
CA TYR A 134 -27.68 -24.76 -1.84
C TYR A 134 -27.16 -26.15 -1.45
#